data_AF-A0A072TX21-F1
#
_entry.id   AF-A0A072TX21-F1
#
_cell.length_a   1.000
_cell.length_b   1.000
_cell.length_c   1.000
_cell.angle_alpha   90.00
_cell.angle_beta   90.00
_cell.angle_gamma   90.00
#
_symmetry.space_group_name_H-M   'P 1'
#
loop_
_entity.id
_entity.type
_entity.pdbx_description
1 polymer ?
#
loop_
_entity_poly.entity_id
_entity_poly.type
_entity_poly.pdbx_seq_one_letter_code
_entity_poly.pdbx_strand_id
1 'polypeptide(L)'
;MNVLNPFVRQFLVGWITVLDSVPDIDMLGFLPDFLDGLFNMLSDSSHEIRQQADSALSEFLQEIKNSPSVDYGRMAEILVQRAGSPDEFTRLTSITWINEFVKLGGDQLVPYYADILGAILPCISDKEEKIRVVARETNEALRGIKADPAEACDVESILSIARRQLSSEWEATRIEALHWIATLLNKYRTECLQFLNDIFDTLLKALSDPSDEVVLLVLDVHACIAKDPQHFRQLVVFLMHNFRIDNSLLEKRGALIIRRLCVLLNAERVYRELSTILEGESDLNFASIMVQALNLILLTSSELSEMRVLLKQSLVNPAGKDLYVSLYASWCHSPMAIISLCFLAQTYQHASTVIESLAEEDINVKFLVQLDKLIRLLETPVFAYLRLQLLEPGRYTWLFKALYGLLMLLPQQSAAFKVLKTRLKAVPSYSFNGDHLKKSSNGNPYQFLHHISGGSHITEDGNVAVDNGDPHNGINFVARLHQFHQMQQQHREFFRNQAQTRKTSTSVSKEEVQRLEEGEEETRRPHLSELNVPPRSSKRAS
;
A
#
# COMPACT_ATOMS: atom_id res chain seq x y z
N MET A 1 -24.82 -40.75 17.85
CA MET A 1 -24.94 -42.19 18.18
C MET A 1 -23.82 -42.99 17.51
N ASN A 2 -22.86 -43.53 18.26
CA ASN A 2 -21.81 -44.41 17.69
C ASN A 2 -22.27 -45.88 17.71
N VAL A 3 -23.24 -46.21 16.87
CA VAL A 3 -23.73 -47.59 16.71
C VAL A 3 -22.80 -48.33 15.75
N LEU A 4 -22.02 -49.29 16.24
CA LEU A 4 -21.03 -50.02 15.44
C LEU A 4 -21.66 -50.99 14.42
N ASN A 5 -22.85 -51.52 14.68
CA ASN A 5 -23.50 -52.53 13.84
C ASN A 5 -24.25 -51.89 12.64
N PRO A 6 -23.89 -52.19 11.38
CA PRO A 6 -24.55 -51.65 10.19
C PRO A 6 -26.05 -51.95 10.11
N PHE A 7 -26.47 -53.16 10.51
CA PHE A 7 -27.90 -53.54 10.47
C PHE A 7 -28.73 -52.72 11.46
N VAL A 8 -28.15 -52.38 12.62
CA VAL A 8 -28.82 -51.52 13.59
C VAL A 8 -28.95 -50.10 13.04
N ARG A 9 -27.93 -49.58 12.35
CA ARG A 9 -28.01 -48.26 11.70
C ARG A 9 -29.07 -48.24 10.60
N GLN A 10 -29.09 -49.25 9.73
CA GLN A 10 -30.12 -49.39 8.69
C GLN A 10 -31.53 -49.48 9.27
N PHE A 11 -31.70 -50.25 10.36
CA PHE A 11 -32.96 -50.35 11.08
C PHE A 11 -33.37 -49.00 11.68
N LEU A 12 -32.44 -48.26 12.30
CA LEU A 12 -32.73 -46.94 12.88
C LEU A 12 -33.18 -45.92 11.83
N VAL A 13 -32.49 -45.82 10.69
CA VAL A 13 -32.93 -44.90 9.61
C VAL A 13 -34.31 -45.28 9.10
N GLY A 14 -34.56 -46.58 8.90
CA GLY A 14 -35.88 -47.07 8.49
C GLY A 14 -37.00 -46.75 9.49
N TRP A 15 -36.73 -46.79 10.79
CA TRP A 15 -37.73 -46.39 11.79
C TRP A 15 -37.91 -44.88 11.85
N ILE A 16 -36.84 -44.09 11.68
CA ILE A 16 -36.95 -42.64 11.62
C ILE A 16 -37.87 -42.23 10.47
N THR A 17 -37.67 -42.78 9.26
CA THR A 17 -38.53 -42.45 8.09
C THR A 17 -39.96 -42.95 8.25
N VAL A 18 -40.18 -44.11 8.88
CA VAL A 18 -41.54 -44.59 9.17
C VAL A 18 -42.23 -43.68 10.18
N LEU A 19 -41.55 -43.27 11.26
CA LEU A 19 -42.12 -42.37 12.27
C LEU A 19 -42.44 -40.99 11.69
N ASP A 20 -41.57 -40.49 10.81
CA ASP A 20 -41.75 -39.23 10.10
C ASP A 20 -42.99 -39.24 9.19
N SER A 21 -43.28 -40.38 8.56
CA SER A 21 -44.49 -40.53 7.76
C SER A 21 -45.81 -40.54 8.56
N VAL A 22 -45.77 -40.56 9.90
CA VAL A 22 -46.96 -40.57 10.76
C VAL A 22 -47.39 -39.14 11.10
N PRO A 23 -48.56 -38.65 10.62
CA PRO A 23 -48.95 -37.24 10.75
C PRO A 23 -49.10 -36.73 12.19
N ASP A 24 -49.35 -37.63 13.15
CA ASP A 24 -49.57 -37.30 14.56
C ASP A 24 -48.26 -37.19 15.36
N ILE A 25 -47.10 -37.49 14.75
CA ILE A 25 -45.79 -37.45 15.40
C ILE A 25 -45.00 -36.24 14.88
N ASP A 26 -44.69 -35.29 15.76
CA ASP A 26 -43.84 -34.15 15.44
C ASP A 26 -42.36 -34.56 15.45
N MET A 27 -41.90 -35.21 14.37
CA MET A 27 -40.50 -35.62 14.23
C MET A 27 -39.54 -34.44 14.10
N LEU A 28 -39.99 -33.29 13.57
CA LEU A 28 -39.19 -32.07 13.48
C LEU A 28 -38.79 -31.56 14.87
N GLY A 29 -39.69 -31.64 15.86
CA GLY A 29 -39.39 -31.27 17.25
C GLY A 29 -38.27 -32.10 17.89
N PHE A 30 -38.11 -33.37 17.46
CA PHE A 30 -37.07 -34.29 17.95
C PHE A 30 -35.82 -34.35 17.06
N LEU A 31 -35.87 -33.75 15.86
CA LEU A 31 -34.78 -33.79 14.88
C LEU A 31 -33.42 -33.39 15.46
N PRO A 32 -33.29 -32.33 16.30
CA PRO A 32 -31.99 -31.97 16.88
C PRO A 32 -31.30 -33.10 17.65
N ASP A 33 -32.08 -34.03 18.24
CA ASP A 33 -31.55 -35.09 19.11
C ASP A 33 -30.91 -36.24 18.32
N PHE A 34 -31.32 -36.45 17.06
CA PHE A 34 -30.81 -37.53 16.20
C PHE A 34 -30.18 -37.06 14.88
N LEU A 35 -30.24 -35.77 14.55
CA LEU A 35 -29.67 -35.18 13.34
C LEU A 35 -28.19 -35.54 13.17
N ASP A 36 -27.40 -35.41 14.24
CA ASP A 36 -25.99 -35.78 14.23
C ASP A 36 -25.78 -37.27 13.88
N GLY A 37 -26.68 -38.13 14.35
CA GLY A 37 -26.71 -39.55 14.01
C GLY A 37 -26.88 -39.78 12.50
N LEU A 38 -27.83 -39.09 11.87
CA LEU A 38 -28.06 -39.15 10.42
C LEU A 38 -26.85 -38.64 9.63
N PHE A 39 -26.25 -37.53 10.05
CA PHE A 39 -25.02 -37.01 9.42
C PHE A 39 -23.84 -37.98 9.54
N ASN A 40 -23.68 -38.68 10.66
CA ASN A 40 -22.66 -39.73 10.78
C ASN A 40 -22.89 -40.88 9.76
N MET A 41 -24.14 -41.17 9.43
CA MET A 41 -24.50 -42.23 8.48
C MET A 41 -24.26 -41.83 7.02
N LEU A 42 -24.11 -40.54 6.70
CA LEU A 42 -23.68 -40.09 5.37
C LEU A 42 -22.24 -40.51 5.04
N SER A 43 -21.40 -40.68 6.05
CA SER A 43 -20.03 -41.18 5.93
C SER A 43 -19.91 -42.70 6.14
N ASP A 44 -21.01 -43.45 6.12
CA ASP A 44 -21.00 -44.90 6.38
C ASP A 44 -20.24 -45.68 5.29
N SER A 45 -19.67 -46.83 5.65
CA SER A 45 -19.05 -47.73 4.68
C SER A 45 -20.08 -48.40 3.77
N SER A 46 -21.31 -48.61 4.24
CA SER A 46 -22.42 -49.17 3.47
C SER A 46 -23.08 -48.11 2.58
N HIS A 47 -23.08 -48.36 1.27
CA HIS A 47 -23.76 -47.48 0.30
C HIS A 47 -25.26 -47.37 0.56
N GLU A 48 -25.92 -48.47 0.96
CA GLU A 48 -27.36 -48.47 1.24
C GLU A 48 -27.69 -47.56 2.43
N ILE A 49 -26.87 -47.60 3.49
CA ILE A 49 -27.08 -46.76 4.68
C ILE A 49 -26.89 -45.28 4.32
N ARG A 50 -25.86 -44.96 3.53
CA ARG A 50 -25.64 -43.59 3.04
C ARG A 50 -26.84 -43.08 2.25
N GLN A 51 -27.36 -43.90 1.33
CA GLN A 51 -28.51 -43.54 0.50
C GLN A 51 -29.78 -43.35 1.35
N GLN A 52 -30.04 -44.23 2.32
CA GLN A 52 -31.19 -44.08 3.20
C GLN A 52 -31.09 -42.83 4.08
N ALA A 53 -29.91 -42.54 4.63
CA ALA A 53 -29.68 -41.33 5.43
C ALA A 53 -29.83 -40.05 4.60
N ASP A 54 -29.32 -40.05 3.36
CA ASP A 54 -29.47 -38.92 2.42
C ASP A 54 -30.93 -38.66 2.05
N SER A 55 -31.69 -39.71 1.73
CA SER A 55 -33.12 -39.59 1.46
C SER A 55 -33.88 -39.01 2.66
N ALA A 56 -33.64 -39.55 3.87
CA ALA A 56 -34.28 -39.07 5.08
C ALA A 56 -33.95 -37.59 5.36
N LEU A 57 -32.68 -37.19 5.24
CA LEU A 57 -32.27 -35.80 5.40
C LEU A 57 -32.89 -34.89 4.33
N SER A 58 -33.02 -35.36 3.10
CA SER A 58 -33.66 -34.58 2.03
C SER A 58 -35.14 -34.33 2.31
N GLU A 59 -35.85 -35.32 2.86
CA GLU A 59 -37.24 -35.21 3.30
C GLU A 59 -37.37 -34.21 4.45
N PHE A 60 -36.59 -34.36 5.53
CA PHE A 60 -36.59 -33.42 6.65
C PHE A 60 -36.29 -31.98 6.24
N LEU A 61 -35.32 -31.76 5.35
CA LEU A 61 -35.01 -30.42 4.87
C LEU A 61 -36.21 -29.82 4.11
N GLN A 62 -36.92 -30.63 3.33
CA GLN A 62 -38.11 -30.18 2.60
C GLN A 62 -39.28 -29.85 3.54
N GLU A 63 -39.41 -30.58 4.64
CA GLU A 63 -40.40 -30.29 5.69
C GLU A 63 -40.08 -29.02 6.46
N ILE A 64 -38.81 -28.81 6.83
CA ILE A 64 -38.33 -27.57 7.47
C ILE A 64 -38.70 -26.34 6.64
N LYS A 65 -38.58 -26.41 5.30
CA LYS A 65 -38.94 -25.30 4.40
C LYS A 65 -40.42 -24.92 4.43
N ASN A 66 -41.29 -25.85 4.82
CA ASN A 66 -42.74 -25.67 4.82
C ASN A 66 -43.32 -25.53 6.23
N SER A 67 -42.51 -25.67 7.28
CA SER A 67 -42.95 -25.59 8.67
C SER A 67 -42.80 -24.15 9.23
N PRO A 68 -43.80 -23.62 9.95
CA PRO A 68 -43.72 -22.29 10.56
C PRO A 68 -42.91 -22.27 11.87
N SER A 69 -42.65 -23.44 12.48
CA SER A 69 -41.99 -23.55 13.79
C SER A 69 -40.90 -24.60 13.71
N VAL A 70 -39.65 -24.15 13.69
CA VAL A 70 -38.46 -25.01 13.59
C VAL A 70 -37.39 -24.49 14.55
N ASP A 71 -36.76 -25.39 15.30
CA ASP A 71 -35.64 -25.09 16.19
C ASP A 71 -34.33 -25.05 15.40
N TYR A 72 -34.07 -23.91 14.74
CA TYR A 72 -32.86 -23.73 13.94
C TYR A 72 -31.58 -23.73 14.78
N GLY A 73 -31.64 -23.30 16.05
CA GLY A 73 -30.47 -23.06 16.88
C GLY A 73 -29.68 -24.32 17.20
N ARG A 74 -30.32 -25.32 17.83
CA ARG A 74 -29.65 -26.60 18.17
C ARG A 74 -29.14 -27.32 16.92
N MET A 75 -29.89 -27.25 15.83
CA MET A 75 -29.48 -27.86 14.57
C MET A 75 -28.30 -27.12 13.93
N ALA A 76 -28.22 -25.80 14.03
CA ALA A 76 -27.11 -25.02 13.48
C ALA A 76 -25.76 -25.42 14.11
N GLU A 77 -25.70 -25.69 15.41
CA GLU A 77 -24.49 -26.16 16.10
C GLU A 77 -23.97 -27.48 15.49
N ILE A 78 -24.87 -28.43 15.25
CA ILE A 78 -24.57 -29.72 14.63
C ILE A 78 -24.05 -29.49 13.21
N LEU A 79 -24.75 -28.66 12.42
CA LEU A 79 -24.36 -28.38 11.03
C LEU A 79 -22.99 -27.70 10.94
N VAL A 80 -22.71 -26.72 11.80
CA VAL A 80 -21.40 -26.05 11.88
C VAL A 80 -20.29 -27.06 12.11
N GLN A 81 -20.48 -27.99 13.05
CA GLN A 81 -19.51 -29.06 13.31
C GLN A 81 -19.34 -29.96 12.08
N ARG A 82 -20.42 -30.31 11.39
CA ARG A 82 -20.42 -31.21 10.22
C ARG A 82 -19.88 -30.59 8.95
N ALA A 83 -19.92 -29.26 8.82
CA ALA A 83 -19.29 -28.53 7.73
C ALA A 83 -17.75 -28.69 7.72
N GLY A 84 -17.14 -29.04 8.86
CA GLY A 84 -15.72 -29.38 8.98
C GLY A 84 -15.38 -30.87 8.79
N SER A 85 -16.34 -31.72 8.40
CA SER A 85 -16.13 -33.17 8.24
C SER A 85 -15.02 -33.48 7.22
N PRO A 86 -14.20 -34.53 7.39
CA PRO A 86 -13.30 -34.98 6.32
C PRO A 86 -14.05 -35.56 5.11
N ASP A 87 -15.27 -36.05 5.31
CA ASP A 87 -16.12 -36.59 4.26
C ASP A 87 -16.79 -35.48 3.44
N GLU A 88 -16.55 -35.49 2.13
CA GLU A 88 -17.03 -34.47 1.19
C GLU A 88 -18.55 -34.39 1.15
N PHE A 89 -19.23 -35.54 1.09
CA PHE A 89 -20.68 -35.59 0.98
C PHE A 89 -21.35 -35.02 2.23
N THR A 90 -20.85 -35.40 3.40
CA THR A 90 -21.27 -34.87 4.70
C THR A 90 -21.07 -33.35 4.79
N ARG A 91 -19.91 -32.83 4.32
CA ARG A 91 -19.68 -31.38 4.27
C ARG A 91 -20.69 -30.70 3.37
N LEU A 92 -20.87 -31.19 2.14
CA LEU A 92 -21.78 -30.62 1.14
C LEU A 92 -23.22 -30.57 1.65
N THR A 93 -23.73 -31.68 2.21
CA THR A 93 -25.07 -31.72 2.79
C THR A 93 -25.19 -30.73 3.94
N SER A 94 -24.18 -30.64 4.80
CA SER A 94 -24.20 -29.72 5.93
C SER A 94 -24.27 -28.26 5.50
N ILE A 95 -23.40 -27.82 4.60
CA ILE A 95 -23.40 -26.42 4.13
C ILE A 95 -24.64 -26.09 3.30
N THR A 96 -25.24 -27.08 2.63
CA THR A 96 -26.52 -26.90 1.92
C THR A 96 -27.65 -26.62 2.91
N TRP A 97 -27.69 -27.35 4.02
CA TRP A 97 -28.63 -27.07 5.11
C TRP A 97 -28.38 -25.71 5.74
N ILE A 98 -27.12 -25.35 6.01
CA ILE A 98 -26.75 -24.02 6.52
C ILE A 98 -27.25 -22.92 5.58
N ASN A 99 -27.07 -23.06 4.26
CA ASN A 99 -27.56 -22.09 3.28
C ASN A 99 -29.08 -21.86 3.40
N GLU A 100 -29.85 -22.94 3.54
CA GLU A 100 -31.30 -22.84 3.71
C GLU A 100 -31.69 -22.26 5.06
N PHE A 101 -30.97 -22.59 6.13
CA PHE A 101 -31.19 -22.05 7.47
C PHE A 101 -30.93 -20.54 7.50
N VAL A 102 -29.88 -20.07 6.82
CA VAL A 102 -29.58 -18.64 6.70
C VAL A 102 -30.70 -17.88 5.98
N LYS A 103 -31.39 -18.52 5.02
CA LYS A 103 -32.52 -17.90 4.29
C LYS A 103 -33.82 -17.90 5.09
N LEU A 104 -34.03 -18.87 5.97
CA LEU A 104 -35.32 -19.12 6.64
C LEU A 104 -35.33 -18.74 8.13
N GLY A 105 -34.22 -18.93 8.84
CA GLY A 105 -34.16 -18.90 10.30
C GLY A 105 -34.32 -17.53 10.94
N GLY A 106 -34.16 -16.44 10.17
CA GLY A 106 -34.31 -15.07 10.65
C GLY A 106 -33.54 -14.81 11.95
N ASP A 107 -34.21 -14.21 12.93
CA ASP A 107 -33.63 -13.74 14.19
C ASP A 107 -33.17 -14.90 15.10
N GLN A 108 -33.76 -16.09 14.97
CA GLN A 108 -33.37 -17.28 15.77
C GLN A 108 -31.93 -17.72 15.50
N LEU A 109 -31.40 -17.39 14.31
CA LEU A 109 -30.08 -17.81 13.88
C LEU A 109 -28.99 -16.76 14.20
N VAL A 110 -29.37 -15.54 14.60
CA VAL A 110 -28.45 -14.44 14.89
C VAL A 110 -27.35 -14.82 15.90
N PRO A 111 -27.64 -15.51 17.02
CA PRO A 111 -26.61 -15.94 17.98
C PRO A 111 -25.56 -16.89 17.38
N TYR A 112 -25.90 -17.56 16.28
CA TYR A 112 -25.08 -18.58 15.64
C TYR A 112 -24.33 -18.08 14.40
N TYR A 113 -24.53 -16.82 13.97
CA TYR A 113 -23.92 -16.28 12.76
C TYR A 113 -22.39 -16.30 12.79
N ALA A 114 -21.78 -16.07 13.96
CA ALA A 114 -20.34 -16.15 14.10
C ALA A 114 -19.84 -17.57 13.79
N ASP A 115 -20.41 -18.58 14.45
CA ASP A 115 -20.04 -19.98 14.26
C ASP A 115 -20.28 -20.46 12.82
N ILE A 116 -21.42 -20.07 12.24
CA ILE A 116 -21.75 -20.33 10.85
C ILE A 116 -20.70 -19.70 9.92
N LEU A 117 -20.36 -18.43 10.12
CA LEU A 117 -19.32 -17.79 9.32
C LEU A 117 -17.96 -18.50 9.45
N GLY A 118 -17.63 -18.93 10.68
CA GLY A 118 -16.44 -19.71 10.98
C GLY A 118 -16.34 -21.01 10.20
N ALA A 119 -17.48 -21.68 9.97
CA ALA A 119 -17.58 -22.87 9.14
C ALA A 119 -17.57 -22.57 7.63
N ILE A 120 -18.22 -21.49 7.20
CA ILE A 120 -18.42 -21.19 5.77
C ILE A 120 -17.17 -20.59 5.11
N LEU A 121 -16.42 -19.70 5.76
CA LEU A 121 -15.25 -19.04 5.14
C LEU A 121 -14.16 -20.02 4.64
N PRO A 122 -13.80 -21.08 5.38
CA PRO A 122 -12.92 -22.12 4.86
C PRO A 122 -13.48 -22.84 3.62
N CYS A 123 -14.80 -23.09 3.57
CA CYS A 123 -15.46 -23.80 2.47
C CYS A 123 -15.49 -23.02 1.15
N ILE A 124 -15.28 -21.70 1.16
CA ILE A 124 -15.17 -20.87 -0.06
C ILE A 124 -14.02 -21.33 -0.97
N SER A 125 -13.00 -21.94 -0.36
CA SER A 125 -11.81 -22.45 -1.03
C SER A 125 -11.70 -23.98 -0.91
N ASP A 126 -12.81 -24.69 -0.66
CA ASP A 126 -12.84 -26.16 -0.63
C ASP A 126 -12.36 -26.74 -1.97
N LYS A 127 -11.90 -27.99 -1.99
CA LYS A 127 -11.46 -28.69 -3.20
C LYS A 127 -12.62 -28.99 -4.14
N GLU A 128 -13.81 -29.24 -3.59
CA GLU A 128 -15.02 -29.56 -4.36
C GLU A 128 -15.76 -28.28 -4.81
N GLU A 129 -16.05 -28.17 -6.11
CA GLU A 129 -16.69 -26.99 -6.68
C GLU A 129 -18.09 -26.76 -6.15
N LYS A 130 -18.88 -27.84 -5.98
CA LYS A 130 -20.24 -27.71 -5.41
C LYS A 130 -20.20 -27.09 -4.02
N ILE A 131 -19.21 -27.45 -3.22
CA ILE A 131 -19.04 -26.90 -1.87
C ILE A 131 -18.70 -25.42 -1.94
N ARG A 132 -17.77 -25.02 -2.83
CA ARG A 132 -17.42 -23.61 -3.03
C ARG A 132 -18.60 -22.75 -3.44
N VAL A 133 -19.44 -23.23 -4.37
CA VAL A 133 -20.62 -22.50 -4.84
C VAL A 133 -21.60 -22.26 -3.70
N VAL A 134 -21.99 -23.31 -2.98
CA VAL A 134 -22.93 -23.20 -1.85
C VAL A 134 -22.36 -22.33 -0.72
N ALA A 135 -21.05 -22.46 -0.43
CA ALA A 135 -20.40 -21.63 0.57
C ALA A 135 -20.41 -20.14 0.20
N ARG A 136 -20.15 -19.78 -1.07
CA ARG A 136 -20.22 -18.40 -1.56
C ARG A 136 -21.64 -17.83 -1.47
N GLU A 137 -22.63 -18.59 -1.92
CA GLU A 137 -24.04 -18.20 -1.80
C GLU A 137 -24.45 -17.97 -0.34
N THR A 138 -24.09 -18.88 0.55
CA THR A 138 -24.37 -18.78 1.99
C THR A 138 -23.72 -17.54 2.60
N ASN A 139 -22.46 -17.30 2.25
CA ASN A 139 -21.67 -16.16 2.71
C ASN A 139 -22.23 -14.82 2.21
N GLU A 140 -22.71 -14.75 0.97
CA GLU A 140 -23.43 -13.58 0.45
C GLU A 140 -24.75 -13.36 1.17
N ALA A 141 -25.53 -14.41 1.40
CA ALA A 141 -26.78 -14.35 2.15
C ALA A 141 -26.55 -13.81 3.56
N LEU A 142 -25.57 -14.36 4.30
CA LEU A 142 -25.19 -13.91 5.64
C LEU A 142 -24.83 -12.41 5.68
N ARG A 143 -24.04 -11.91 4.73
CA ARG A 143 -23.71 -10.47 4.65
C ARG A 143 -24.92 -9.60 4.33
N GLY A 144 -25.86 -10.13 3.54
CA GLY A 144 -27.09 -9.46 3.14
C GLY A 144 -28.06 -9.24 4.29
N ILE A 145 -27.96 -10.01 5.37
CA ILE A 145 -28.85 -9.90 6.52
C ILE A 145 -28.71 -8.53 7.16
N LYS A 146 -29.87 -7.88 7.33
CA LYS A 146 -30.02 -6.64 8.09
C LYS A 146 -30.51 -7.06 9.47
N ALA A 147 -29.58 -7.45 10.35
CA ALA A 147 -29.94 -7.57 11.76
C ALA A 147 -30.33 -6.18 12.26
N ASP A 148 -31.44 -6.07 13.00
CA ASP A 148 -31.88 -4.80 13.56
C ASP A 148 -30.84 -4.36 14.62
N PRO A 149 -30.47 -3.06 14.73
CA PRO A 149 -29.43 -2.63 15.67
C PRO A 149 -29.72 -2.92 17.15
N ALA A 150 -30.98 -3.24 17.47
CA ALA A 150 -31.43 -3.63 18.80
C ALA A 150 -31.17 -5.11 19.12
N GLU A 151 -30.86 -5.93 18.12
CA GLU A 151 -30.60 -7.36 18.26
C GLU A 151 -29.09 -7.60 18.27
N ALA A 152 -28.66 -8.36 19.27
CA ALA A 152 -27.27 -8.63 19.63
C ALA A 152 -26.54 -9.48 18.57
N CYS A 153 -26.32 -8.93 17.37
CA CYS A 153 -25.34 -9.49 16.46
C CYS A 153 -23.96 -9.34 17.12
N ASP A 154 -23.30 -10.46 17.40
CA ASP A 154 -21.97 -10.47 18.01
C ASP A 154 -20.91 -10.03 16.99
N VAL A 155 -20.82 -8.71 16.81
CA VAL A 155 -19.87 -8.06 15.90
C VAL A 155 -18.44 -8.44 16.27
N GLU A 156 -18.12 -8.58 17.55
CA GLU A 156 -16.79 -8.96 18.02
C GLU A 156 -16.39 -10.35 17.51
N SER A 157 -17.25 -11.35 17.70
CA SER A 157 -16.96 -12.73 17.27
C SER A 157 -16.85 -12.84 15.75
N ILE A 158 -17.75 -12.20 14.99
CA ILE A 158 -17.71 -12.20 13.52
C ILE A 158 -16.40 -11.54 13.03
N LEU A 159 -16.03 -10.41 13.64
CA LEU A 159 -14.82 -9.67 13.29
C LEU A 159 -13.54 -10.45 13.64
N SER A 160 -13.53 -11.14 14.78
CA SER A 160 -12.45 -12.04 15.18
C SER A 160 -12.27 -13.20 14.19
N ILE A 161 -13.36 -13.79 13.71
CA ILE A 161 -13.34 -14.85 12.70
C ILE A 161 -12.80 -14.33 11.37
N ALA A 162 -13.31 -13.20 10.88
CA ALA A 162 -12.83 -12.58 9.64
C ALA A 162 -11.33 -12.23 9.75
N ARG A 163 -10.91 -11.63 10.87
CA ARG A 163 -9.49 -11.34 11.15
C ARG A 163 -8.62 -12.60 11.09
N ARG A 164 -9.05 -13.71 11.70
CA ARG A 164 -8.33 -14.99 11.65
C ARG A 164 -8.16 -15.49 10.22
N GLN A 165 -9.20 -15.34 9.39
CA GLN A 165 -9.18 -15.80 8.00
C GLN A 165 -8.29 -14.96 7.07
N LEU A 166 -7.83 -13.77 7.49
CA LEU A 166 -6.79 -13.02 6.76
C LEU A 166 -5.45 -13.76 6.68
N SER A 167 -5.21 -14.73 7.56
CA SER A 167 -4.01 -15.58 7.52
C SER A 167 -4.22 -16.89 6.74
N SER A 168 -5.35 -17.04 6.04
CA SER A 168 -5.64 -18.23 5.22
C SER A 168 -4.64 -18.35 4.06
N GLU A 169 -4.22 -19.59 3.75
CA GLU A 169 -3.40 -19.86 2.56
C GLU A 169 -4.14 -19.55 1.24
N TRP A 170 -5.48 -19.58 1.29
CA TRP A 170 -6.34 -19.39 0.12
C TRP A 170 -6.72 -17.93 -0.09
N GLU A 171 -6.34 -17.39 -1.25
CA GLU A 171 -6.63 -16.01 -1.65
C GLU A 171 -8.11 -15.67 -1.58
N ALA A 172 -8.99 -16.53 -2.13
CA ALA A 172 -10.44 -16.29 -2.13
C ALA A 172 -11.01 -16.17 -0.71
N THR A 173 -10.53 -16.97 0.25
CA THR A 173 -10.97 -16.86 1.65
C THR A 173 -10.49 -15.56 2.29
N ARG A 174 -9.26 -15.10 1.99
CA ARG A 174 -8.74 -13.80 2.48
C ARG A 174 -9.55 -12.63 1.93
N ILE A 175 -9.91 -12.67 0.64
CA ILE A 175 -10.77 -11.68 -0.03
C ILE A 175 -12.12 -11.58 0.69
N GLU A 176 -12.77 -12.72 0.93
CA GLU A 176 -14.09 -12.74 1.56
C GLU A 176 -14.05 -12.29 3.03
N ALA A 177 -12.97 -12.58 3.75
CA ALA A 177 -12.72 -12.05 5.08
C ALA A 177 -12.62 -10.50 5.07
N LEU A 178 -11.94 -9.91 4.07
CA LEU A 178 -11.86 -8.45 3.93
C LEU A 178 -13.22 -7.83 3.59
N HIS A 179 -14.02 -8.48 2.74
CA HIS A 179 -15.40 -8.06 2.47
C HIS A 179 -16.26 -8.05 3.75
N TRP A 180 -16.06 -9.01 4.65
CA TRP A 180 -16.70 -9.00 5.97
C TRP A 180 -16.27 -7.82 6.82
N ILE A 181 -14.97 -7.59 6.97
CA ILE A 181 -14.45 -6.46 7.76
C ILE A 181 -14.99 -5.12 7.20
N ALA A 182 -15.00 -4.95 5.88
CA ALA A 182 -15.54 -3.76 5.23
C ALA A 182 -17.05 -3.59 5.48
N THR A 183 -17.82 -4.68 5.39
CA THR A 183 -19.27 -4.67 5.63
C THR A 183 -19.59 -4.32 7.08
N LEU A 184 -18.87 -4.90 8.04
CA LEU A 184 -19.02 -4.62 9.46
C LEU A 184 -18.66 -3.17 9.79
N LEU A 185 -17.57 -2.65 9.24
CA LEU A 185 -17.19 -1.23 9.43
C LEU A 185 -18.22 -0.24 8.87
N ASN A 186 -18.94 -0.61 7.81
CA ASN A 186 -19.98 0.23 7.22
C ASN A 186 -21.30 0.17 7.99
N LYS A 187 -21.68 -1.00 8.53
CA LYS A 187 -22.94 -1.21 9.27
C LYS A 187 -22.84 -0.88 10.77
N TYR A 188 -21.74 -1.29 11.41
CA TYR A 188 -21.53 -1.27 12.87
C TYR A 188 -20.20 -0.56 13.22
N ARG A 189 -20.04 0.67 12.69
CA ARG A 189 -18.78 1.42 12.79
C ARG A 189 -18.34 1.61 14.24
N THR A 190 -19.25 2.01 15.12
CA THR A 190 -18.97 2.33 16.52
C THR A 190 -18.45 1.13 17.28
N GLU A 191 -19.05 -0.03 17.08
CA GLU A 191 -18.67 -1.30 17.69
C GLU A 191 -17.34 -1.78 17.14
N CYS A 192 -17.16 -1.78 15.82
CA CYS A 192 -15.91 -2.20 15.16
C CYS A 192 -14.71 -1.34 15.61
N LEU A 193 -14.91 -0.05 15.82
CA LEU A 193 -13.83 0.85 16.24
C LEU A 193 -13.34 0.57 17.67
N GLN A 194 -14.15 -0.04 18.54
CA GLN A 194 -13.70 -0.46 19.88
C GLN A 194 -12.62 -1.54 19.81
N PHE A 195 -12.68 -2.40 18.80
CA PHE A 195 -11.74 -3.49 18.55
C PHE A 195 -10.66 -3.14 17.51
N LEU A 196 -10.56 -1.87 17.11
CA LEU A 196 -9.70 -1.44 16.01
C LEU A 196 -8.25 -1.85 16.23
N ASN A 197 -7.71 -1.66 17.44
CA ASN A 197 -6.31 -1.96 17.74
C ASN A 197 -5.93 -3.41 17.43
N ASP A 198 -6.85 -4.35 17.68
CA ASP A 198 -6.62 -5.77 17.44
C ASP A 198 -6.55 -6.11 15.94
N ILE A 199 -7.38 -5.46 15.13
CA ILE A 199 -7.49 -5.75 13.70
C ILE A 199 -6.48 -4.93 12.90
N PHE A 200 -6.14 -3.72 13.38
CA PHE A 200 -5.30 -2.77 12.67
C PHE A 200 -3.94 -3.38 12.32
N ASP A 201 -3.25 -3.98 13.29
CA ASP A 201 -1.96 -4.65 13.06
C ASP A 201 -2.06 -5.81 12.06
N THR A 202 -3.21 -6.50 12.05
CA THR A 202 -3.45 -7.65 11.15
C THR A 202 -3.66 -7.16 9.72
N LEU A 203 -4.47 -6.12 9.53
CA LEU A 203 -4.69 -5.49 8.23
C LEU A 203 -3.40 -4.88 7.67
N LEU A 204 -2.60 -4.24 8.53
CA LEU A 204 -1.36 -3.64 8.09
C LEU A 204 -0.34 -4.69 7.63
N LYS A 205 -0.25 -5.83 8.32
CA LYS A 205 0.56 -6.98 7.85
C LYS A 205 0.05 -7.50 6.49
N ALA A 206 -1.26 -7.46 6.26
CA ALA A 206 -1.87 -7.88 5.00
C ALA A 206 -1.56 -6.92 3.82
N LEU A 207 -0.96 -5.74 4.04
CA LEU A 207 -0.42 -4.90 2.95
C LEU A 207 0.77 -5.55 2.23
N SER A 208 1.42 -6.52 2.87
CA SER A 208 2.50 -7.33 2.30
C SER A 208 2.01 -8.60 1.59
N ASP A 209 0.69 -8.76 1.39
CA ASP A 209 0.12 -9.96 0.74
C ASP A 209 0.64 -10.14 -0.71
N PRO A 210 0.85 -11.39 -1.16
CA PRO A 210 1.26 -11.67 -2.54
C PRO A 210 0.21 -11.30 -3.60
N SER A 211 -1.09 -11.22 -3.26
CA SER A 211 -2.16 -10.83 -4.19
C SER A 211 -2.39 -9.31 -4.18
N ASP A 212 -2.42 -8.72 -5.39
CA ASP A 212 -2.78 -7.31 -5.57
C ASP A 212 -4.23 -7.04 -5.15
N GLU A 213 -5.13 -7.98 -5.40
CA GLU A 213 -6.55 -7.84 -5.05
C GLU A 213 -6.75 -7.77 -3.53
N VAL A 214 -6.06 -8.62 -2.78
CA VAL A 214 -6.05 -8.59 -1.31
C VAL A 214 -5.51 -7.25 -0.81
N VAL A 215 -4.38 -6.78 -1.34
CA VAL A 215 -3.79 -5.49 -0.93
C VAL A 215 -4.74 -4.33 -1.22
N LEU A 216 -5.43 -4.33 -2.36
CA LEU A 216 -6.40 -3.29 -2.71
C LEU A 216 -7.59 -3.27 -1.73
N LEU A 217 -8.14 -4.43 -1.37
CA LEU A 217 -9.22 -4.55 -0.40
C LEU A 217 -8.79 -4.15 1.02
N VAL A 218 -7.57 -4.51 1.43
CA VAL A 218 -6.97 -4.03 2.70
C VAL A 218 -6.91 -2.50 2.74
N LEU A 219 -6.52 -1.87 1.62
CA LEU A 219 -6.46 -0.41 1.52
C LEU A 219 -7.86 0.22 1.53
N ASP A 220 -8.86 -0.43 0.96
CA ASP A 220 -10.25 0.03 1.02
C ASP A 220 -10.77 0.00 2.46
N VAL A 221 -10.48 -1.07 3.22
CA VAL A 221 -10.78 -1.18 4.65
C VAL A 221 -10.06 -0.08 5.44
N HIS A 222 -8.75 0.10 5.23
CA HIS A 222 -7.99 1.16 5.89
C HIS A 222 -8.49 2.56 5.54
N ALA A 223 -8.90 2.81 4.30
CA ALA A 223 -9.47 4.09 3.90
C ALA A 223 -10.81 4.36 4.59
N CYS A 224 -11.65 3.32 4.78
CA CYS A 224 -12.88 3.43 5.57
C CYS A 224 -12.60 3.80 7.03
N ILE A 225 -11.55 3.24 7.64
CA ILE A 225 -11.11 3.59 8.99
C ILE A 225 -10.58 5.03 9.02
N ALA A 226 -9.73 5.39 8.06
CA ALA A 226 -9.05 6.69 7.92
C ALA A 226 -9.95 7.87 7.49
N LYS A 227 -11.28 7.67 7.41
CA LYS A 227 -12.23 8.78 7.35
C LYS A 227 -12.06 9.71 8.55
N ASP A 228 -11.74 9.16 9.73
CA ASP A 228 -11.44 9.96 10.92
C ASP A 228 -10.00 10.50 10.86
N PRO A 229 -9.78 11.79 11.18
CA PRO A 229 -8.44 12.41 11.08
C PRO A 229 -7.36 11.74 11.95
N GLN A 230 -7.71 11.27 13.15
CA GLN A 230 -6.77 10.61 14.05
C GLN A 230 -6.30 9.26 13.48
N HIS A 231 -7.24 8.44 13.01
CA HIS A 231 -6.93 7.15 12.40
C HIS A 231 -6.18 7.31 11.07
N PHE A 232 -6.46 8.36 10.30
CA PHE A 232 -5.70 8.69 9.10
C PHE A 232 -4.21 8.92 9.40
N ARG A 233 -3.91 9.77 10.39
CA ARG A 233 -2.51 10.02 10.77
C ARG A 233 -1.83 8.75 11.28
N GLN A 234 -2.52 7.94 12.08
CA GLN A 234 -2.00 6.65 12.54
C GLN A 234 -1.67 5.70 11.38
N LEU A 235 -2.55 5.61 10.37
CA LEU A 235 -2.31 4.82 9.16
C LEU A 235 -1.05 5.29 8.42
N VAL A 236 -0.90 6.59 8.16
CA VAL A 236 0.25 7.11 7.41
C VAL A 236 1.55 6.93 8.21
N VAL A 237 1.55 7.17 9.53
CA VAL A 237 2.72 6.94 10.40
C VAL A 237 3.12 5.47 10.39
N PHE A 238 2.16 4.55 10.53
CA PHE A 238 2.46 3.12 10.49
C PHE A 238 2.97 2.69 9.12
N LEU A 239 2.37 3.16 8.04
CA LEU A 239 2.83 2.84 6.69
C LEU A 239 4.28 3.29 6.46
N MET A 240 4.61 4.51 6.89
CA MET A 240 5.97 5.05 6.85
C MET A 240 6.95 4.19 7.67
N HIS A 241 6.53 3.73 8.85
CA HIS A 241 7.32 2.82 9.67
C HIS A 241 7.59 1.48 8.97
N ASN A 242 6.60 0.89 8.29
CA ASN A 242 6.78 -0.39 7.58
C ASN A 242 7.64 -0.25 6.35
N PHE A 243 7.48 0.81 5.56
CA PHE A 243 8.38 1.07 4.44
C PHE A 243 9.83 1.25 4.89
N ARG A 244 10.06 1.77 6.10
CA ARG A 244 11.40 1.91 6.68
C ARG A 244 11.99 0.58 7.12
N ILE A 245 11.19 -0.27 7.78
CA ILE A 245 11.64 -1.58 8.27
C ILE A 245 11.83 -2.56 7.10
N ASP A 246 10.88 -2.60 6.17
CA ASP A 246 10.87 -3.47 5.02
C ASP A 246 10.93 -2.65 3.72
N ASN A 247 12.16 -2.39 3.26
CA ASN A 247 12.39 -1.72 1.98
C ASN A 247 11.79 -2.49 0.79
N SER A 248 11.60 -3.81 0.90
CA SER A 248 11.04 -4.62 -0.18
C SER A 248 9.55 -4.33 -0.39
N LEU A 249 8.83 -3.97 0.68
CA LEU A 249 7.45 -3.53 0.61
C LEU A 249 7.34 -2.21 -0.18
N LEU A 250 8.23 -1.24 0.10
CA LEU A 250 8.26 0.02 -0.64
C LEU A 250 8.59 -0.20 -2.13
N GLU A 251 9.59 -1.04 -2.42
CA GLU A 251 10.01 -1.33 -3.80
C GLU A 251 8.93 -2.06 -4.62
N LYS A 252 8.28 -3.07 -4.04
CA LYS A 252 7.30 -3.91 -4.76
C LYS A 252 5.89 -3.35 -4.73
N ARG A 253 5.46 -2.78 -3.61
CA ARG A 253 4.05 -2.38 -3.37
C ARG A 253 3.87 -0.89 -3.15
N GLY A 254 4.92 -0.13 -2.83
CA GLY A 254 4.82 1.28 -2.46
C GLY A 254 4.05 2.13 -3.47
N ALA A 255 4.31 1.96 -4.77
CA ALA A 255 3.59 2.68 -5.82
C ALA A 255 2.09 2.34 -5.85
N LEU A 256 1.72 1.06 -5.71
CA LEU A 256 0.33 0.62 -5.68
C LEU A 256 -0.40 1.20 -4.46
N ILE A 257 0.21 1.07 -3.29
CA ILE A 257 -0.34 1.55 -2.00
C ILE A 257 -0.59 3.06 -2.05
N ILE A 258 0.44 3.85 -2.38
CA ILE A 258 0.33 5.31 -2.37
C ILE A 258 -0.69 5.80 -3.41
N ARG A 259 -0.69 5.21 -4.62
CA ARG A 259 -1.68 5.58 -5.66
C ARG A 259 -3.10 5.27 -5.23
N ARG A 260 -3.34 4.08 -4.66
CA ARG A 260 -4.68 3.70 -4.16
C ARG A 260 -5.13 4.60 -3.02
N LEU A 261 -4.26 4.92 -2.06
CA LEU A 261 -4.59 5.87 -1.00
C LEU A 261 -4.93 7.27 -1.55
N CYS A 262 -4.22 7.75 -2.58
CA CYS A 262 -4.53 9.02 -3.22
C CYS A 262 -5.95 9.03 -3.83
N VAL A 263 -6.39 7.91 -4.41
CA VAL A 263 -7.75 7.76 -4.95
C VAL A 263 -8.79 7.77 -3.84
N LEU A 264 -8.55 7.03 -2.75
CA LEU A 264 -9.53 6.81 -1.69
C LEU A 264 -9.64 7.97 -0.69
N LEU A 265 -8.52 8.64 -0.39
CA LEU A 265 -8.40 9.59 0.73
C LEU A 265 -8.05 11.02 0.28
N ASN A 266 -8.11 11.29 -1.03
CA ASN A 266 -7.66 12.52 -1.69
C ASN A 266 -6.12 12.66 -1.72
N ALA A 267 -5.58 12.86 -2.93
CA ALA A 267 -4.13 12.92 -3.18
C ALA A 267 -3.43 14.06 -2.41
N GLU A 268 -4.07 15.24 -2.33
CA GLU A 268 -3.50 16.39 -1.63
C GLU A 268 -3.36 16.11 -0.13
N ARG A 269 -4.41 15.56 0.49
CA ARG A 269 -4.41 15.17 1.91
C ARG A 269 -3.31 14.15 2.21
N VAL A 270 -3.18 13.12 1.37
CA VAL A 270 -2.16 12.07 1.52
C VAL A 270 -0.75 12.65 1.42
N TYR A 271 -0.48 13.47 0.40
CA TYR A 271 0.86 14.05 0.19
C TYR A 271 1.25 15.07 1.27
N ARG A 272 0.30 15.86 1.78
CA ARG A 272 0.56 16.79 2.89
C ARG A 272 0.92 16.04 4.18
N GLU A 273 0.20 14.97 4.51
CA GLU A 273 0.48 14.19 5.73
C GLU A 273 1.83 13.45 5.61
N LEU A 274 2.08 12.80 4.47
CA LEU A 274 3.37 12.17 4.19
C LEU A 274 4.53 13.17 4.28
N SER A 275 4.34 14.37 3.74
CA SER A 275 5.34 15.42 3.79
C SER A 275 5.61 15.89 5.22
N THR A 276 4.57 16.07 6.01
CA THR A 276 4.68 16.44 7.44
C THR A 276 5.44 15.39 8.24
N ILE A 277 5.19 14.11 7.98
CA ILE A 277 5.90 13.01 8.65
C ILE A 277 7.36 12.93 8.19
N LEU A 278 7.61 13.06 6.88
CA LEU A 278 8.95 13.01 6.30
C LEU A 278 9.84 14.17 6.75
N GLU A 279 9.28 15.37 6.97
CA GLU A 279 10.03 16.51 7.51
C GLU A 279 10.66 16.21 8.88
N GLY A 280 10.01 15.38 9.70
CA GLY A 280 10.50 14.94 11.00
C GLY A 280 11.24 13.60 11.00
N GLU A 281 11.51 12.99 9.84
CA GLU A 281 12.11 11.66 9.78
C GLU A 281 13.62 11.68 10.11
N SER A 282 14.00 10.81 11.04
CA SER A 282 15.38 10.69 11.54
C SER A 282 16.30 9.90 10.61
N ASP A 283 15.76 8.89 9.91
CA ASP A 283 16.52 8.14 8.91
C ASP A 283 16.52 8.91 7.58
N LEU A 284 17.55 9.73 7.40
CA LEU A 284 17.70 10.57 6.21
C LEU A 284 17.84 9.75 4.92
N ASN A 285 18.42 8.55 4.98
CA ASN A 285 18.54 7.69 3.80
C ASN A 285 17.16 7.18 3.36
N PHE A 286 16.37 6.69 4.31
CA PHE A 286 14.98 6.30 4.04
C PHE A 286 14.13 7.48 3.56
N ALA A 287 14.22 8.64 4.20
CA ALA A 287 13.50 9.85 3.80
C ALA A 287 13.82 10.23 2.34
N SER A 288 15.09 10.15 1.92
CA SER A 288 15.48 10.41 0.53
C SER A 288 14.87 9.41 -0.45
N ILE A 289 14.88 8.12 -0.12
CA ILE A 289 14.29 7.05 -0.96
C ILE A 289 12.78 7.25 -1.09
N MET A 290 12.09 7.53 0.02
CA MET A 290 10.65 7.76 0.01
C MET A 290 10.26 8.99 -0.80
N VAL A 291 10.98 10.11 -0.64
CA VAL A 291 10.76 11.34 -1.41
C VAL A 291 11.00 11.12 -2.90
N GLN A 292 12.01 10.32 -3.28
CA GLN A 292 12.23 9.93 -4.67
C GLN A 292 11.06 9.10 -5.22
N ALA A 293 10.52 8.16 -4.44
CA ALA A 293 9.36 7.36 -4.82
C ALA A 293 8.11 8.24 -4.99
N LEU A 294 7.82 9.13 -4.03
CA LEU A 294 6.72 10.09 -4.10
C LEU A 294 6.86 11.03 -5.30
N ASN A 295 8.06 11.53 -5.60
CA ASN A 295 8.30 12.35 -6.77
C ASN A 295 8.01 11.59 -8.08
N LEU A 296 8.44 10.34 -8.18
CA LEU A 296 8.14 9.50 -9.34
C LEU A 296 6.63 9.29 -9.50
N ILE A 297 5.93 8.96 -8.43
CA ILE A 297 4.47 8.76 -8.42
C ILE A 297 3.76 10.04 -8.85
N LEU A 298 4.11 11.19 -8.24
CA LEU A 298 3.57 12.52 -8.57
C LEU A 298 3.69 12.86 -10.05
N LEU A 299 4.82 12.50 -10.68
CA LEU A 299 5.11 12.84 -12.07
C LEU A 299 4.53 11.85 -13.09
N THR A 300 4.18 10.63 -12.69
CA THR A 300 3.81 9.56 -13.66
C THR A 300 2.39 9.06 -13.51
N SER A 301 1.79 9.19 -12.32
CA SER A 301 0.50 8.57 -12.01
C SER A 301 -0.67 9.46 -12.46
N SER A 302 -1.70 8.90 -13.10
CA SER A 302 -2.84 9.67 -13.63
C SER A 302 -3.71 10.28 -12.52
N GLU A 303 -3.76 9.62 -11.37
CA GLU A 303 -4.54 9.97 -10.18
C GLU A 303 -4.09 11.30 -9.55
N LEU A 304 -2.86 11.75 -9.86
CA LEU A 304 -2.30 13.02 -9.38
C LEU A 304 -2.39 14.15 -10.41
N SER A 305 -3.19 13.99 -11.46
CA SER A 305 -3.35 15.01 -12.51
C SER A 305 -3.84 16.35 -11.98
N GLU A 306 -4.90 16.37 -11.15
CA GLU A 306 -5.42 17.59 -10.54
C GLU A 306 -4.39 18.27 -9.62
N MET A 307 -3.69 17.48 -8.81
CA MET A 307 -2.64 17.97 -7.92
C MET A 307 -1.48 18.61 -8.72
N ARG A 308 -1.09 18.03 -9.86
CA ARG A 308 -0.07 18.63 -10.76
C ARG A 308 -0.54 19.96 -11.33
N VAL A 309 -1.81 20.09 -11.72
CA VAL A 309 -2.37 21.35 -12.20
C VAL A 309 -2.34 22.41 -11.10
N LEU A 310 -2.72 22.04 -9.88
CA LEU A 310 -2.69 22.92 -8.71
C LEU A 310 -1.26 23.39 -8.39
N LEU A 311 -0.28 22.48 -8.39
CA LEU A 311 1.14 22.81 -8.20
C LEU A 311 1.68 23.74 -9.28
N LYS A 312 1.29 23.52 -10.55
CA LYS A 312 1.66 24.38 -11.67
C LYS A 312 1.15 25.82 -11.53
N GLN A 313 0.08 26.01 -10.77
CA GLN A 313 -0.52 27.32 -10.47
C GLN A 313 -0.03 27.91 -9.13
N SER A 314 0.99 27.33 -8.50
CA SER A 314 1.48 27.77 -7.17
C SER A 314 1.88 29.25 -7.07
N LEU A 315 2.22 29.89 -8.19
CA LEU A 315 2.57 31.31 -8.24
C LEU A 315 1.37 32.27 -8.31
N VAL A 316 0.17 31.74 -8.49
CA VAL A 316 -1.04 32.56 -8.76
C VAL A 316 -2.21 32.12 -7.89
N ASN A 317 -2.26 30.84 -7.53
CA ASN A 317 -3.31 30.23 -6.72
C ASN A 317 -2.83 30.04 -5.27
N PRO A 318 -3.53 30.61 -4.26
CA PRO A 318 -3.17 30.43 -2.85
C PRO A 318 -3.14 28.97 -2.37
N ALA A 319 -4.08 28.13 -2.80
CA ALA A 319 -4.07 26.71 -2.44
C ALA A 319 -2.88 25.97 -3.07
N GLY A 320 -2.53 26.32 -4.32
CA GLY A 320 -1.34 25.81 -4.99
C GLY A 320 -0.05 26.24 -4.32
N LYS A 321 0.00 27.49 -3.84
CA LYS A 321 1.10 28.04 -3.04
C LYS A 321 1.26 27.25 -1.74
N ASP A 322 0.18 27.07 -0.99
CA ASP A 322 0.20 26.37 0.30
C ASP A 322 0.59 24.90 0.13
N LEU A 323 0.17 24.27 -0.97
CA LEU A 323 0.58 22.91 -1.31
C LEU A 323 2.07 22.84 -1.63
N TYR A 324 2.56 23.71 -2.52
CA TYR A 324 3.98 23.80 -2.86
C TYR A 324 4.84 23.98 -1.60
N VAL A 325 4.45 24.91 -0.74
CA VAL A 325 5.13 25.20 0.53
C VAL A 325 5.14 23.99 1.46
N SER A 326 4.02 23.28 1.57
CA SER A 326 3.92 22.10 2.45
C SER A 326 4.85 20.99 1.98
N LEU A 327 4.91 20.73 0.67
CA LEU A 327 5.79 19.69 0.12
C LEU A 327 7.27 20.07 0.16
N TYR A 328 7.57 21.36 0.07
CA TYR A 328 8.95 21.84 -0.10
C TYR A 328 9.90 21.29 0.97
N ALA A 329 9.46 21.28 2.24
CA ALA A 329 10.27 20.86 3.38
C ALA A 329 10.77 19.42 3.23
N SER A 330 9.88 18.46 3.00
CA SER A 330 10.28 17.07 2.82
C SER A 330 10.90 16.82 1.44
N TRP A 331 10.55 17.57 0.40
CA TRP A 331 11.20 17.42 -0.91
C TRP A 331 12.69 17.80 -0.85
N CYS A 332 13.12 18.57 0.16
CA CYS A 332 14.53 18.87 0.38
C CYS A 332 15.38 17.64 0.73
N HIS A 333 14.82 16.47 1.10
CA HIS A 333 15.63 15.26 1.28
C HIS A 333 16.20 14.70 -0.04
N SER A 334 15.81 15.25 -1.20
CA SER A 334 16.34 14.86 -2.50
C SER A 334 16.49 16.07 -3.44
N PRO A 335 17.72 16.43 -3.85
CA PRO A 335 17.97 17.51 -4.81
C PRO A 335 17.17 17.38 -6.12
N MET A 336 17.05 16.16 -6.63
CA MET A 336 16.33 15.92 -7.89
C MET A 336 14.82 16.06 -7.73
N ALA A 337 14.29 15.72 -6.55
CA ALA A 337 12.88 15.93 -6.25
C ALA A 337 12.56 17.42 -6.12
N ILE A 338 13.38 18.21 -5.42
CA ILE A 338 13.14 19.65 -5.29
C ILE A 338 13.25 20.38 -6.64
N ILE A 339 14.21 20.00 -7.49
CA ILE A 339 14.32 20.54 -8.86
C ILE A 339 13.09 20.15 -9.69
N SER A 340 12.63 18.89 -9.59
CA SER A 340 11.40 18.44 -10.24
C SER A 340 10.18 19.25 -9.80
N LEU A 341 10.05 19.49 -8.50
CA LEU A 341 8.95 20.26 -7.91
C LEU A 341 8.98 21.71 -8.40
N CYS A 342 10.17 22.32 -8.45
CA CYS A 342 10.34 23.67 -8.97
C CYS A 342 9.98 23.78 -10.46
N PHE A 343 10.38 22.79 -11.26
CA PHE A 343 9.99 22.73 -12.66
C PHE A 343 8.49 22.54 -12.82
N LEU A 344 7.87 21.66 -12.03
CA LEU A 344 6.42 21.44 -12.03
C LEU A 344 5.65 22.72 -11.69
N ALA A 345 6.14 23.46 -10.69
CA ALA A 345 5.59 24.72 -10.21
C ALA A 345 5.93 25.95 -11.08
N GLN A 346 6.75 25.78 -12.12
CA GLN A 346 7.27 26.86 -12.96
C GLN A 346 8.13 27.90 -12.21
N THR A 347 8.70 27.54 -11.05
CA THR A 347 9.59 28.41 -10.26
C THR A 347 11.02 28.32 -10.79
N TYR A 348 11.23 28.69 -12.07
CA TYR A 348 12.50 28.46 -12.78
C TYR A 348 13.68 29.24 -12.20
N GLN A 349 13.45 30.46 -11.73
CA GLN A 349 14.49 31.25 -11.07
C GLN A 349 15.00 30.52 -9.83
N HIS A 350 14.09 30.04 -8.99
CA HIS A 350 14.44 29.28 -7.79
C HIS A 350 15.09 27.93 -8.13
N ALA A 351 14.63 27.25 -9.19
CA ALA A 351 15.28 26.03 -9.68
C ALA A 351 16.74 26.29 -10.07
N SER A 352 17.01 27.39 -10.77
CA SER A 352 18.37 27.78 -11.16
C SER A 352 19.26 28.04 -9.95
N THR A 353 18.76 28.72 -8.92
CA THR A 353 19.55 29.00 -7.70
C THR A 353 19.82 27.73 -6.90
N VAL A 354 18.86 26.80 -6.84
CA VAL A 354 19.07 25.48 -6.22
C VAL A 354 20.15 24.70 -6.97
N ILE A 355 20.09 24.65 -8.31
CA ILE A 355 21.07 23.94 -9.15
C ILE A 355 22.48 24.54 -8.98
N GLU A 356 22.61 25.86 -8.94
CA GLU A 356 23.90 26.52 -8.70
C GLU A 356 24.51 26.09 -7.35
N SER A 357 23.69 25.96 -6.31
CA SER A 357 24.19 25.51 -5.01
C SER A 357 24.61 24.03 -4.96
N LEU A 358 24.21 23.21 -5.95
CA LEU A 358 24.68 21.82 -6.05
C LEU A 358 26.11 21.73 -6.56
N ALA A 359 26.66 22.79 -7.17
CA ALA A 359 28.04 22.79 -7.64
C ALA A 359 29.06 22.67 -6.49
N GLU A 360 28.65 23.04 -5.27
CA GLU A 360 29.46 22.93 -4.06
C GLU A 360 29.34 21.52 -3.41
N GLU A 361 28.52 20.62 -3.96
CA GLU A 361 28.33 19.26 -3.45
C GLU A 361 29.27 18.24 -4.10
N ASP A 362 29.70 17.24 -3.31
CA ASP A 362 30.47 16.10 -3.81
C ASP A 362 29.62 15.27 -4.79
N ILE A 363 29.85 15.45 -6.09
CA ILE A 363 29.17 14.72 -7.16
C ILE A 363 29.54 13.24 -7.08
N ASN A 364 28.63 12.44 -6.52
CA ASN A 364 28.79 11.00 -6.39
C ASN A 364 27.96 10.20 -7.42
N VAL A 365 28.21 8.89 -7.53
CA VAL A 365 27.51 8.03 -8.50
C VAL A 365 26.00 8.00 -8.26
N LYS A 366 25.55 7.99 -6.99
CA LYS A 366 24.12 7.99 -6.66
C LYS A 366 23.44 9.27 -7.16
N PHE A 367 24.09 10.42 -6.97
CA PHE A 367 23.63 11.71 -7.49
C PHE A 367 23.51 11.68 -9.02
N LEU A 368 24.53 11.18 -9.72
CA LEU A 368 24.52 11.09 -11.19
C LEU A 368 23.40 10.20 -11.72
N VAL A 369 23.13 9.06 -11.08
CA VAL A 369 22.01 8.17 -11.45
C VAL A 369 20.67 8.87 -11.25
N GLN A 370 20.49 9.63 -10.17
CA GLN A 370 19.26 10.37 -9.92
C GLN A 370 19.08 11.55 -10.88
N LEU A 371 20.16 12.24 -11.23
CA LEU A 371 20.14 13.30 -12.24
C LEU A 371 19.77 12.75 -13.62
N ASP A 372 20.33 11.60 -14.01
CA ASP A 372 20.00 10.90 -15.25
C ASP A 372 18.53 10.44 -15.28
N LYS A 373 17.97 9.98 -14.15
CA LYS A 373 16.52 9.72 -14.00
C LYS A 373 15.69 11.00 -14.15
N LEU A 374 16.09 12.11 -13.53
CA LEU A 374 15.39 13.40 -13.65
C LEU A 374 15.29 13.84 -15.12
N ILE A 375 16.40 13.78 -15.86
CA ILE A 375 16.38 14.16 -17.29
C ILE A 375 15.40 13.29 -18.09
N ARG A 376 15.37 11.98 -17.84
CA ARG A 376 14.35 11.12 -18.45
C ARG A 376 12.93 11.51 -18.06
N LEU A 377 12.71 11.92 -16.81
CA LEU A 377 11.41 12.40 -16.36
C LEU A 377 10.99 13.69 -17.06
N LEU A 378 11.90 14.62 -17.37
CA LEU A 378 11.59 15.84 -18.13
C LEU A 378 11.08 15.56 -19.55
N GLU A 379 11.38 14.38 -20.10
CA GLU A 379 10.85 13.93 -21.39
C GLU A 379 9.42 13.38 -21.32
N THR A 380 8.90 13.12 -20.12
CA THR A 380 7.54 12.59 -19.94
C THR A 380 6.47 13.61 -20.38
N PRO A 381 5.24 13.15 -20.66
CA PRO A 381 4.14 14.03 -21.09
C PRO A 381 3.81 15.13 -20.09
N VAL A 382 4.01 14.89 -18.79
CA VAL A 382 3.75 15.88 -17.73
C VAL A 382 4.54 17.17 -17.96
N PHE A 383 5.74 17.07 -18.51
CA PHE A 383 6.61 18.22 -18.79
C PHE A 383 6.54 18.69 -20.26
N ALA A 384 5.49 18.34 -21.01
CA ALA A 384 5.30 18.84 -22.37
C ALA A 384 5.28 20.37 -22.45
N TYR A 385 4.68 21.03 -21.46
CA TYR A 385 4.65 22.49 -21.42
C TYR A 385 6.05 23.10 -21.26
N LEU A 386 6.97 22.48 -20.51
CA LEU A 386 8.36 22.97 -20.42
C LEU A 386 9.01 23.00 -21.79
N ARG A 387 8.85 21.92 -22.55
CA ARG A 387 9.43 21.79 -23.89
C ARG A 387 8.86 22.81 -24.87
N LEU A 388 7.58 23.16 -24.74
CA LEU A 388 6.96 24.24 -25.50
C LEU A 388 7.48 25.63 -25.06
N GLN A 389 7.68 25.84 -23.76
CA GLN A 389 8.22 27.08 -23.21
C GLN A 389 9.67 27.34 -23.65
N LEU A 390 10.43 26.30 -24.02
CA LEU A 390 11.75 26.46 -24.64
C LEU A 390 11.70 27.19 -26.00
N LEU A 391 10.55 27.30 -26.65
CA LEU A 391 10.45 28.10 -27.87
C LEU A 391 10.51 29.62 -27.61
N GLU A 392 10.39 30.05 -26.35
CA GLU A 392 10.35 31.45 -25.93
C GLU A 392 11.50 31.80 -24.93
N PRO A 393 12.77 31.77 -25.36
CA PRO A 393 13.92 32.02 -24.47
C PRO A 393 13.95 33.41 -23.84
N GLY A 394 13.36 34.43 -24.48
CA GLY A 394 13.23 35.76 -23.89
C GLY A 394 12.29 35.81 -22.69
N ARG A 395 11.25 34.96 -22.68
CA ARG A 395 10.27 34.90 -21.58
C ARG A 395 10.70 33.95 -20.47
N TYR A 396 11.37 32.86 -20.82
CA TYR A 396 11.77 31.81 -19.89
C TYR A 396 13.30 31.69 -19.75
N THR A 397 13.99 32.82 -19.57
CA THR A 397 15.46 32.88 -19.43
C THR A 397 16.00 31.96 -18.33
N TRP A 398 15.33 31.95 -17.17
CA TRP A 398 15.68 31.11 -16.04
C TRP A 398 15.51 29.62 -16.31
N LEU A 399 14.56 29.23 -17.17
CA LEU A 399 14.40 27.83 -17.57
C LEU A 399 15.62 27.37 -18.37
N PHE A 400 16.09 28.18 -19.32
CA PHE A 400 17.32 27.89 -20.04
C PHE A 400 18.53 27.80 -19.12
N LYS A 401 18.67 28.77 -18.21
CA LYS A 401 19.76 28.78 -17.23
C LYS A 401 19.75 27.51 -16.37
N ALA A 402 18.59 27.10 -15.86
CA ALA A 402 18.44 25.86 -15.09
C ALA A 402 18.78 24.61 -15.92
N LEU A 403 18.25 24.47 -17.14
CA LEU A 403 18.52 23.30 -17.99
C LEU A 403 19.98 23.21 -18.43
N TYR A 404 20.62 24.33 -18.80
CA TYR A 404 22.05 24.34 -19.07
C TYR A 404 22.87 24.05 -17.80
N GLY A 405 22.44 24.52 -16.63
CA GLY A 405 23.03 24.14 -15.34
C GLY A 405 23.02 22.63 -15.13
N LEU A 406 21.87 21.97 -15.32
CA LEU A 406 21.77 20.51 -15.25
C LEU A 406 22.65 19.81 -16.29
N LEU A 407 22.75 20.36 -17.50
CA LEU A 407 23.61 19.84 -18.56
C LEU A 407 25.09 19.88 -18.15
N MET A 408 25.53 20.92 -17.43
CA MET A 408 26.90 21.07 -16.97
C MET A 408 27.25 20.13 -15.80
N LEU A 409 26.27 19.71 -15.00
CA LEU A 409 26.44 18.72 -13.93
C LEU A 409 26.53 17.27 -14.45
N LEU A 410 26.11 17.02 -15.68
CA LEU A 410 26.09 15.68 -16.27
C LEU A 410 27.44 15.29 -16.89
N PRO A 411 27.90 14.03 -16.72
CA PRO A 411 29.02 13.50 -17.46
C PRO A 411 28.71 13.50 -18.96
N GLN A 412 29.64 14.01 -19.78
CA GLN A 412 29.43 14.18 -21.22
C GLN A 412 29.10 12.88 -21.98
N GLN A 413 29.52 11.74 -21.44
CA GLN A 413 29.30 10.41 -22.04
C GLN A 413 27.92 9.82 -21.70
N SER A 414 27.21 10.39 -20.72
CA SER A 414 25.93 9.87 -20.26
C SER A 414 24.82 10.00 -21.32
N ALA A 415 23.85 9.09 -21.27
CA ALA A 415 22.67 9.15 -22.13
C ALA A 415 21.83 10.41 -21.84
N ALA A 416 21.60 10.76 -20.57
CA ALA A 416 20.91 11.99 -20.19
C ALA A 416 21.56 13.24 -20.78
N PHE A 417 22.90 13.35 -20.77
CA PHE A 417 23.58 14.48 -21.39
C PHE A 417 23.24 14.61 -22.88
N LYS A 418 23.24 13.49 -23.61
CA LYS A 418 22.89 13.46 -25.03
C LYS A 418 21.43 13.85 -25.26
N VAL A 419 20.50 13.35 -24.45
CA VAL A 419 19.06 13.67 -24.53
C VAL A 419 18.85 15.17 -24.34
N LEU A 420 19.34 15.72 -23.22
CA LEU A 420 19.15 17.12 -22.88
C LEU A 420 19.84 18.06 -23.89
N LYS A 421 21.08 17.74 -24.29
CA LYS A 421 21.81 18.50 -25.31
C LYS A 421 21.08 18.51 -26.65
N THR A 422 20.50 17.37 -27.06
CA THR A 422 19.75 17.28 -28.32
C THR A 422 18.48 18.12 -28.26
N ARG A 423 17.76 18.09 -27.13
CA ARG A 423 16.60 18.97 -26.91
C ARG A 423 16.96 20.45 -27.00
N LEU A 424 17.99 20.88 -26.27
CA LEU A 424 18.41 22.28 -26.26
C LEU A 424 18.92 22.73 -27.64
N LYS A 425 19.53 21.84 -28.42
CA LYS A 425 19.93 22.12 -29.81
C LYS A 425 18.76 22.19 -30.79
N ALA A 426 17.65 21.52 -30.50
CA ALA A 426 16.46 21.56 -31.35
C ALA A 426 15.69 22.89 -31.23
N VAL A 427 16.01 23.69 -30.21
CA VAL A 427 15.44 25.03 -30.04
C VAL A 427 16.11 26.00 -31.02
N PRO A 428 15.34 26.80 -31.79
CA PRO A 428 15.92 27.75 -32.74
C PRO A 428 16.84 28.78 -32.05
N SER A 429 18.06 28.95 -32.58
CA SER A 429 19.05 29.91 -32.07
C SER A 429 18.65 31.40 -32.23
N TYR A 430 17.56 31.67 -32.95
CA TYR A 430 17.17 33.01 -33.42
C TYR A 430 16.74 34.02 -32.34
N SER A 431 16.79 33.66 -31.06
CA SER A 431 16.38 34.57 -29.97
C SER A 431 17.53 35.05 -29.07
N PHE A 432 18.78 34.67 -29.34
CA PHE A 432 19.94 35.21 -28.59
C PHE A 432 20.52 36.49 -29.22
N ASN A 433 19.99 36.97 -30.35
CA ASN A 433 20.40 38.25 -30.92
C ASN A 433 19.79 39.41 -30.13
N GLY A 434 20.65 40.08 -29.35
CA GLY A 434 20.32 41.13 -28.39
C GLY A 434 19.91 42.49 -28.95
N ASP A 435 18.99 42.55 -29.91
CA ASP A 435 18.48 43.84 -30.44
C ASP A 435 17.04 44.20 -30.00
N HIS A 436 16.38 43.37 -29.18
CA HIS A 436 15.08 43.71 -28.59
C HIS A 436 15.10 43.94 -27.06
N LEU A 437 16.26 43.79 -26.41
CA LEU A 437 16.44 44.03 -24.96
C LEU A 437 16.41 45.51 -24.54
N LYS A 438 16.11 46.45 -25.44
CA LYS A 438 15.92 47.88 -25.12
C LYS A 438 14.54 48.47 -25.49
N LYS A 439 13.60 47.68 -26.01
CA LYS A 439 12.23 48.18 -26.31
C LYS A 439 11.16 47.13 -26.00
N SER A 440 10.99 46.83 -24.71
CA SER A 440 9.75 46.33 -24.09
C SER A 440 9.98 46.13 -22.59
N SER A 441 10.49 47.14 -21.88
CA SER A 441 10.30 47.23 -20.43
C SER A 441 9.06 48.08 -20.18
N ASN A 442 7.88 47.44 -20.18
CA ASN A 442 6.67 47.79 -19.42
C ASN A 442 5.44 47.01 -19.95
N GLY A 443 5.54 45.68 -19.96
CA GLY A 443 4.40 44.81 -20.25
C GLY A 443 4.40 43.64 -19.28
N ASN A 444 3.67 43.78 -18.18
CA ASN A 444 3.44 42.72 -17.21
C ASN A 444 2.68 41.55 -17.88
N PRO A 445 3.18 40.30 -17.89
CA PRO A 445 2.57 39.20 -18.64
C PRO A 445 1.29 38.61 -18.02
N TYR A 446 0.75 39.20 -16.96
CA TYR A 446 -0.49 38.76 -16.30
C TYR A 446 -1.74 39.56 -16.68
N GLN A 447 -1.66 40.56 -17.57
CA GLN A 447 -2.80 41.44 -17.88
C GLN A 447 -3.74 40.95 -18.99
N PHE A 448 -3.47 39.84 -19.68
CA PHE A 448 -4.33 39.37 -20.78
C PHE A 448 -5.68 38.73 -20.36
N LEU A 449 -6.04 38.79 -19.08
CA LEU A 449 -7.38 38.39 -18.59
C LEU A 449 -8.31 39.57 -18.30
N HIS A 450 -7.83 40.82 -18.34
CA HIS A 450 -8.64 42.01 -18.08
C HIS A 450 -8.41 43.05 -19.18
N HIS A 451 -9.29 43.10 -20.19
CA HIS A 451 -9.82 44.34 -20.79
C HIS A 451 -10.66 44.01 -22.04
N ILE A 452 -11.95 43.80 -21.84
CA ILE A 452 -12.97 44.40 -22.71
C ILE A 452 -13.34 45.73 -22.02
N SER A 453 -13.38 46.81 -22.81
CA SER A 453 -13.88 48.16 -22.47
C SER A 453 -12.84 49.21 -22.03
N GLY A 454 -12.53 50.11 -22.96
CA GLY A 454 -12.81 51.56 -22.83
C GLY A 454 -11.78 52.49 -22.17
N GLY A 455 -11.04 53.24 -23.00
CA GLY A 455 -10.95 54.71 -22.90
C GLY A 455 -9.80 55.40 -22.11
N SER A 456 -8.81 55.90 -22.88
CA SER A 456 -8.16 57.24 -22.84
C SER A 456 -7.37 57.83 -21.64
N HIS A 457 -6.26 58.49 -22.03
CA HIS A 457 -5.51 59.63 -21.44
C HIS A 457 -4.28 59.43 -20.50
N ILE A 458 -3.09 59.50 -21.14
CA ILE A 458 -1.88 60.36 -20.93
C ILE A 458 -1.74 61.15 -19.60
N THR A 459 -0.60 60.99 -18.91
CA THR A 459 0.42 62.06 -18.62
C THR A 459 1.68 61.51 -17.92
N GLU A 460 2.82 62.12 -18.27
CA GLU A 460 4.19 61.91 -17.79
C GLU A 460 4.43 62.52 -16.39
N ASP A 461 5.25 61.89 -15.54
CA ASP A 461 6.56 62.44 -15.13
C ASP A 461 7.28 61.52 -14.12
N GLY A 462 8.60 61.41 -14.27
CA GLY A 462 9.45 60.47 -13.54
C GLY A 462 9.92 60.94 -12.17
N ASN A 463 10.28 59.98 -11.30
CA ASN A 463 11.52 60.08 -10.53
C ASN A 463 11.96 58.75 -9.91
N VAL A 464 13.29 58.65 -9.83
CA VAL A 464 14.14 57.54 -9.42
C VAL A 464 13.78 56.97 -8.04
N ALA A 465 13.49 55.66 -7.98
CA ALA A 465 13.47 54.90 -6.74
C ALA A 465 14.12 53.52 -6.96
N VAL A 466 15.03 53.20 -6.05
CA VAL A 466 15.75 51.94 -5.91
C VAL A 466 14.75 50.82 -5.67
N ASP A 467 14.56 49.92 -6.65
CA ASP A 467 13.56 48.86 -6.53
C ASP A 467 14.15 47.62 -5.82
N ASN A 468 13.85 47.56 -4.53
CA ASN A 468 13.92 46.36 -3.72
C ASN A 468 12.89 45.35 -4.24
N GLY A 469 13.37 44.18 -4.67
CA GLY A 469 12.66 42.89 -4.60
C GLY A 469 11.16 42.92 -4.94
N ASP A 470 10.86 42.67 -6.22
CA ASP A 470 9.52 42.44 -6.77
C ASP A 470 8.64 41.57 -5.82
N PRO A 471 7.60 42.13 -5.16
CA PRO A 471 6.86 41.48 -4.07
C PRO A 471 5.69 40.61 -4.58
N HIS A 472 5.71 40.16 -5.83
CA HIS A 472 4.52 39.61 -6.50
C HIS A 472 4.31 38.09 -6.38
N ASN A 473 4.74 37.43 -5.29
CA ASN A 473 4.45 35.99 -5.15
C ASN A 473 4.24 35.43 -3.73
N GLY A 474 4.60 36.14 -2.68
CA GLY A 474 4.39 35.72 -1.29
C GLY A 474 5.03 34.38 -0.85
N ILE A 475 5.73 33.64 -1.72
CA ILE A 475 6.60 32.52 -1.37
C ILE A 475 7.99 33.11 -1.08
N ASN A 476 8.50 32.92 0.13
CA ASN A 476 9.84 33.36 0.50
C ASN A 476 10.89 32.36 -0.03
N PHE A 477 11.27 32.51 -1.30
CA PHE A 477 12.25 31.63 -1.94
C PHE A 477 13.63 31.65 -1.27
N VAL A 478 14.02 32.76 -0.64
CA VAL A 478 15.28 32.86 0.12
C VAL A 478 15.25 31.93 1.34
N ALA A 479 14.17 31.98 2.13
CA ALA A 479 14.00 31.08 3.27
C ALA A 479 13.94 29.61 2.83
N ARG A 480 13.29 29.33 1.68
CA ARG A 480 13.20 27.99 1.11
C ARG A 480 14.56 27.48 0.60
N LEU A 481 15.40 28.34 0.04
CA LEU A 481 16.77 27.97 -0.34
C LEU A 481 17.61 27.63 0.90
N HIS A 482 17.50 28.42 1.96
CA HIS A 482 18.17 28.14 3.24
C HIS A 482 17.73 26.79 3.83
N GLN A 483 16.42 26.50 3.80
CA GLN A 483 15.89 25.21 4.24
C GLN A 483 16.47 24.04 3.44
N PHE A 484 16.61 24.21 2.12
CA PHE A 484 17.24 23.22 1.27
C PHE A 484 18.71 23.00 1.66
N HIS A 485 19.49 24.06 1.85
CA HIS A 485 20.90 23.95 2.25
C HIS A 485 21.07 23.28 3.60
N GLN A 486 20.24 23.64 4.59
CA GLN A 486 20.27 23.03 5.91
C GLN A 486 20.00 21.52 5.83
N MET A 487 19.00 21.11 5.04
CA MET A 487 18.70 19.69 4.85
C MET A 487 19.86 18.96 4.17
N GLN A 488 20.46 19.52 3.11
CA GLN A 488 21.62 18.89 2.46
C GLN A 488 22.83 18.78 3.40
N GLN A 489 23.05 19.76 4.27
CA GLN A 489 24.08 19.69 5.31
C GLN A 489 23.83 18.52 6.28
N GLN A 490 22.59 18.35 6.76
CA GLN A 490 22.21 17.24 7.63
C GLN A 490 22.46 15.88 6.96
N HIS A 491 22.12 15.73 5.68
CA HIS A 491 22.42 14.50 4.93
C HIS A 491 23.92 14.23 4.86
N ARG A 492 24.75 15.26 4.59
CA ARG A 492 26.21 15.12 4.57
C ARG A 492 26.76 14.65 5.91
N GLU A 493 26.32 15.27 7.01
CA GLU A 493 26.71 14.88 8.36
C GLU A 493 26.28 13.45 8.68
N PHE A 494 25.05 13.07 8.34
CA PHE A 494 24.54 11.72 8.54
C PHE A 494 25.36 10.66 7.79
N PHE A 495 25.66 10.86 6.51
CA PHE A 495 26.48 9.93 5.74
C PHE A 495 27.94 9.89 6.22
N ARG A 496 28.50 11.03 6.66
CA ARG A 496 29.84 11.09 7.24
C ARG A 496 29.91 10.30 8.55
N ASN A 497 28.93 10.48 9.43
CA ASN A 497 28.84 9.76 10.70
C ASN A 497 28.68 8.26 10.46
N GLN A 498 27.78 7.84 9.56
CA GLN A 498 27.59 6.43 9.23
C GLN A 498 28.86 5.78 8.63
N ALA A 499 29.59 6.51 7.79
CA ALA A 499 30.87 6.05 7.24
C ALA A 499 31.96 5.94 8.32
N GLN A 500 31.97 6.83 9.32
CA GLN A 500 32.88 6.75 10.47
C GLN A 500 32.52 5.56 11.37
N THR A 501 31.24 5.39 11.74
CA THR A 501 30.78 4.26 12.57
C THR A 501 31.16 2.91 11.93
N ARG A 502 30.95 2.76 10.61
CA ARG A 502 31.38 1.57 9.86
C ARG A 502 32.89 1.36 9.89
N LYS A 503 33.69 2.43 9.77
CA LYS A 503 35.16 2.32 9.86
C LYS A 503 35.61 1.87 11.26
N THR A 504 35.03 2.42 12.32
CA THR A 504 35.31 2.00 13.71
C THR A 504 34.83 0.58 14.01
N SER A 505 33.67 0.15 13.51
CA SER A 505 33.22 -1.25 13.69
C SER A 505 34.16 -2.22 12.97
N THR A 506 34.65 -1.84 11.78
CA THR A 506 35.60 -2.65 11.02
C THR A 506 37.00 -2.67 11.67
N SER A 507 37.42 -1.59 12.33
CA SER A 507 38.69 -1.55 13.06
C SER A 507 38.62 -2.32 14.38
N VAL A 508 37.52 -2.23 15.13
CA VAL A 508 37.31 -3.05 16.35
C VAL A 508 37.28 -4.53 16.00
N SER A 509 36.59 -4.94 14.93
CA SER A 509 36.62 -6.35 14.48
C SER A 509 38.01 -6.80 14.01
N LYS A 510 38.86 -5.88 13.53
CA LYS A 510 40.25 -6.21 13.15
C LYS A 510 41.17 -6.29 14.38
N GLU A 511 40.98 -5.44 15.38
CA GLU A 511 41.69 -5.50 16.67
C GLU A 511 41.27 -6.73 17.49
N GLU A 512 40.01 -7.15 17.45
CA GLU A 512 39.55 -8.41 18.08
C GLU A 512 40.14 -9.64 17.38
N VAL A 513 40.23 -9.63 16.05
CA VAL A 513 40.90 -10.70 15.28
C VAL A 513 42.40 -10.72 15.55
N GLN A 514 43.07 -9.56 15.65
CA GLN A 514 44.50 -9.51 16.02
C GLN A 514 44.76 -9.96 17.46
N ARG A 515 43.89 -9.65 18.42
CA ARG A 515 44.03 -10.18 19.79
C ARG A 515 43.81 -11.69 19.89
N LEU A 516 42.97 -12.26 19.02
CA LEU A 516 42.78 -13.72 18.93
C LEU A 516 43.99 -14.40 18.28
N GLU A 517 44.63 -13.76 17.30
CA GLU A 517 45.87 -14.26 16.68
C GLU A 517 47.08 -14.15 17.62
N GLU A 518 47.22 -13.06 18.40
CA GLU A 518 48.29 -12.92 19.41
C GLU A 518 48.11 -13.87 20.61
N GLY A 519 46.87 -14.25 20.95
CA GLY A 519 46.59 -15.26 21.99
C GLY A 519 46.92 -16.69 21.57
N GLU A 520 46.90 -17.01 20.27
CA GLU A 520 47.25 -18.35 19.77
C GLU A 520 48.77 -18.56 19.60
N GLU A 521 49.57 -17.51 19.42
CA GLU A 521 51.04 -17.62 19.29
C GLU A 521 51.76 -17.91 20.61
N GLU A 522 51.20 -17.58 21.78
CA GLU A 522 51.81 -17.92 23.07
C GLU A 522 51.66 -19.41 23.45
N THR A 523 50.81 -20.17 22.74
CA THR A 523 50.51 -21.58 23.09
C THR A 523 51.27 -22.61 22.22
N ARG A 524 52.08 -22.18 21.24
CA ARG A 524 52.79 -23.09 20.33
C ARG A 524 54.31 -22.84 20.28
N ARG A 525 55.04 -23.37 21.26
CA ARG A 525 56.48 -23.70 21.10
C ARG A 525 56.71 -25.20 21.36
N PRO A 526 57.14 -25.99 20.37
CA PRO A 526 57.60 -27.36 20.59
C PRO A 526 59.14 -27.49 20.58
N HIS A 527 59.61 -28.40 21.43
CA HIS A 527 60.98 -28.96 21.51
C HIS A 527 61.45 -29.52 20.15
N LEU A 528 62.69 -29.24 19.76
CA LEU A 528 63.36 -29.82 18.58
C LEU A 528 64.39 -30.89 19.02
N SER A 529 64.29 -32.08 18.41
CA SER A 529 65.32 -33.11 18.39
C SER A 529 65.56 -33.57 16.94
N GLU A 530 66.81 -33.92 16.69
CA GLU A 530 67.52 -34.06 15.41
C GLU A 530 67.06 -35.23 14.52
N LEU A 531 67.26 -35.13 13.19
CA LEU A 531 68.20 -35.96 12.41
C LEU A 531 67.92 -36.00 10.89
N ASN A 532 69.01 -35.77 10.15
CA ASN A 532 69.47 -36.39 8.89
C ASN A 532 68.75 -36.20 7.54
N VAL A 533 69.56 -35.66 6.61
CA VAL A 533 69.39 -35.62 5.14
C VAL A 533 70.49 -36.48 4.49
N PRO A 534 70.22 -37.15 3.35
CA PRO A 534 71.26 -37.40 2.35
C PRO A 534 70.93 -36.82 0.95
N PRO A 535 71.92 -36.71 0.05
CA PRO A 535 71.99 -35.59 -0.90
C PRO A 535 71.65 -35.90 -2.36
N ARG A 536 71.49 -34.79 -3.09
CA ARG A 536 71.20 -34.58 -4.53
C ARG A 536 72.11 -35.35 -5.50
N SER A 537 71.54 -35.77 -6.62
CA SER A 537 72.26 -35.98 -7.89
C SER A 537 71.70 -35.09 -9.00
N SER A 538 72.62 -34.52 -9.77
CA SER A 538 72.43 -33.64 -10.92
C SER A 538 72.19 -34.41 -12.22
N LYS A 539 71.33 -33.91 -13.11
CA LYS A 539 71.47 -34.11 -14.56
C LYS A 539 71.10 -32.84 -15.33
N ARG A 540 71.90 -32.59 -16.37
CA ARG A 540 71.97 -31.45 -17.30
C ARG A 540 71.53 -31.93 -18.69
N ALA A 541 71.25 -30.98 -19.59
CA ALA A 541 70.86 -31.09 -21.02
C ALA A 541 69.33 -31.09 -21.24
N SER A 542 68.74 -30.22 -22.07
CA SER A 542 69.26 -29.44 -23.21
C SER A 542 68.61 -28.06 -23.28
#